data_AF-A0A7K1SA62-F1
#
_entry.id   AF-A0A7K1SA62-F1
#
_cell.length_a   1.000
_cell.length_b   1.000
_cell.length_c   1.000
_cell.angle_alpha   90.00
_cell.angle_beta   90.00
_cell.angle_gamma   90.00
#
_symmetry.space_group_name_H-M   'P 1'
#
loop_
_entity.id
_entity.type
_entity.pdbx_description
1 polymer ?
#
loop_
_entity_poly.entity_id
_entity_poly.type
_entity_poly.pdbx_seq_one_letter_code
_entity_poly.pdbx_strand_id
1 'polypeptide(L)'
;MKTQLMLLALVCLLPISLYAQHPLSATLTNPSSLTIKFDPKKKLPPLSLSCKLTNGKDRPYACEFSFDKLEFYGNDGSLLGTVKPLLNGGQPNFTQLPFLKAKKSAPAGQTGQITYTVKAYFTRRNKPSFPVNKGYQIRSCKVTSCLPSDEISTVLSAIAMPVGINDQAILTFDLSWIYGKKDGLMLGPHELYIENDVTTTKFALSAQNPLRDRAEAWIDIRPVITGDPSPTN
;
A
#
# COMPACT_ATOMS: atom_id res chain seq x y z
N MET A 1 11.16 -59.36 -48.30
CA MET A 1 12.14 -59.72 -47.24
C MET A 1 11.48 -59.33 -45.92
N LYS A 2 10.82 -60.19 -45.12
CA LYS A 2 11.33 -61.32 -44.28
C LYS A 2 12.69 -60.92 -43.69
N THR A 3 12.88 -60.71 -42.37
CA THR A 3 12.73 -61.69 -41.27
C THR A 3 12.78 -61.02 -39.87
N GLN A 4 12.00 -61.59 -38.92
CA GLN A 4 12.19 -61.83 -37.45
C GLN A 4 12.94 -60.83 -36.54
N LEU A 5 12.39 -60.36 -35.41
CA LEU A 5 11.95 -61.00 -34.14
C LEU A 5 13.11 -61.57 -33.28
N MET A 6 13.49 -60.87 -32.21
CA MET A 6 13.73 -61.52 -30.91
C MET A 6 13.62 -60.57 -29.72
N LEU A 7 12.81 -61.04 -28.78
CA LEU A 7 12.53 -60.55 -27.43
C LEU A 7 13.74 -60.82 -26.52
N LEU A 8 14.10 -59.90 -25.62
CA LEU A 8 14.65 -60.29 -24.32
C LEU A 8 14.19 -59.31 -23.25
N ALA A 9 13.38 -59.84 -22.34
CA ALA A 9 12.95 -59.19 -21.12
C ALA A 9 14.11 -59.12 -20.13
N LEU A 10 14.34 -57.94 -19.53
CA LEU A 10 15.07 -57.85 -18.28
C LEU A 10 14.28 -56.98 -17.31
N VAL A 11 13.66 -57.66 -16.35
CA VAL A 11 13.02 -57.11 -15.17
C VAL A 11 14.14 -56.58 -14.26
N CYS A 12 14.18 -55.27 -14.03
CA CYS A 12 14.97 -54.68 -12.96
C CYS A 12 14.03 -53.86 -12.05
N LEU A 13 13.67 -54.48 -10.93
CA LEU A 13 13.07 -53.86 -9.77
C LEU A 13 14.09 -52.87 -9.17
N LEU A 14 13.74 -51.60 -9.06
CA LEU A 14 14.46 -50.62 -8.25
C LEU A 14 13.50 -49.94 -7.27
N PRO A 15 13.95 -49.70 -6.02
CA PRO A 15 13.08 -49.37 -4.90
C PRO A 15 12.62 -47.92 -4.94
N ILE A 16 11.37 -47.71 -4.53
CA ILE A 16 10.81 -46.40 -4.21
C ILE A 16 11.46 -45.95 -2.89
N SER A 17 12.51 -45.13 -2.99
CA SER A 17 13.06 -44.41 -1.85
C SER A 17 12.22 -43.15 -1.63
N LEU A 18 11.36 -43.16 -0.62
CA LEU A 18 10.76 -41.97 -0.04
C LEU A 18 11.87 -40.99 0.38
N TYR A 19 12.04 -39.88 -0.34
CA TYR A 19 12.75 -38.73 0.19
C TYR A 19 11.87 -38.08 1.25
N ALA A 20 12.12 -38.46 2.51
CA ALA A 20 11.70 -37.71 3.67
C ALA A 20 12.24 -36.28 3.55
N GLN A 21 11.32 -35.32 3.55
CA GLN A 21 11.66 -33.90 3.68
C GLN A 21 12.34 -33.71 5.03
N HIS A 22 13.65 -33.43 5.02
CA HIS A 22 14.34 -32.97 6.22
C HIS A 22 13.71 -31.63 6.65
N PRO A 23 13.17 -31.52 7.88
CA PRO A 23 12.80 -30.22 8.41
C PRO A 23 14.08 -29.40 8.59
N LEU A 24 14.07 -28.17 8.09
CA LEU A 24 15.09 -27.16 8.35
C LEU A 24 15.20 -26.95 9.87
N SER A 25 16.22 -27.54 10.49
CA SER A 25 16.63 -27.23 11.85
C SER A 25 17.39 -25.90 11.86
N ALA A 26 16.67 -24.81 12.12
CA ALA A 26 17.29 -23.56 12.54
C ALA A 26 17.64 -23.65 14.03
N THR A 27 18.93 -23.68 14.35
CA THR A 27 19.40 -23.63 15.74
C THR A 27 19.36 -22.18 16.20
N LEU A 28 18.34 -21.81 16.98
CA LEU A 28 18.32 -20.55 17.71
C LEU A 28 19.24 -20.67 18.93
N THR A 29 20.37 -19.98 18.91
CA THR A 29 21.20 -19.74 20.09
C THR A 29 20.43 -18.86 21.08
N ASN A 30 19.91 -19.53 22.10
CA ASN A 30 19.42 -19.09 23.41
C ASN A 30 19.35 -17.58 23.68
N PRO A 31 18.13 -17.02 23.77
CA PRO A 31 17.78 -16.06 24.79
C PRO A 31 16.79 -16.75 25.75
N SER A 32 17.21 -16.93 27.01
CA SER A 32 16.35 -17.17 28.19
C SER A 32 14.90 -17.54 27.86
N SER A 33 14.63 -18.85 27.79
CA SER A 33 13.33 -19.41 27.41
C SER A 33 12.21 -18.98 28.38
N LEU A 34 11.57 -17.85 28.09
CA LEU A 34 10.24 -17.55 28.59
C LEU A 34 9.29 -18.54 27.92
N THR A 35 8.97 -19.63 28.63
CA THR A 35 7.92 -20.55 28.19
C THR A 35 6.59 -19.84 28.37
N ILE A 36 6.09 -19.18 27.32
CA ILE A 36 4.76 -18.56 27.33
C ILE A 36 3.74 -19.70 27.29
N LYS A 37 3.17 -20.06 28.46
CA LYS A 37 2.03 -20.96 28.53
C LYS A 37 0.85 -20.30 27.83
N PHE A 38 0.55 -20.76 26.62
CA PHE A 38 -0.66 -20.38 25.91
C PHE A 38 -1.84 -21.13 26.51
N ASP A 39 -2.74 -20.41 27.18
CA ASP A 39 -4.04 -20.97 27.55
C ASP A 39 -4.97 -20.85 26.33
N PRO A 40 -5.33 -21.96 25.66
CA PRO A 40 -6.18 -21.93 24.47
C PRO A 40 -7.60 -21.39 24.74
N LYS A 41 -8.02 -21.27 26.01
CA LYS A 41 -9.31 -20.67 26.40
C LYS A 41 -9.20 -19.18 26.70
N LYS A 42 -8.00 -18.66 26.90
CA LYS A 42 -7.76 -17.23 27.11
C LYS A 42 -7.72 -16.58 25.75
N LYS A 43 -8.77 -15.84 25.38
CA LYS A 43 -8.72 -14.91 24.24
C LYS A 43 -7.49 -14.04 24.45
N LEU A 44 -6.52 -14.15 23.54
CA LEU A 44 -5.37 -13.26 23.53
C LEU A 44 -5.93 -11.82 23.54
N PRO A 45 -5.39 -10.92 24.38
CA PRO A 45 -5.68 -9.52 24.19
C PRO A 45 -5.39 -9.18 22.73
N PRO A 46 -6.26 -8.41 22.06
CA PRO A 46 -6.01 -8.02 20.68
C PRO A 46 -4.61 -7.41 20.64
N LEU A 47 -3.73 -7.97 19.80
CA LEU A 47 -2.39 -7.45 19.63
C LEU A 47 -2.52 -6.08 18.98
N SER A 48 -2.61 -5.05 19.82
CA SER A 48 -2.58 -3.68 19.37
C SER A 48 -1.17 -3.37 18.90
N LEU A 49 -0.92 -3.49 17.59
CA LEU A 49 0.33 -3.05 17.02
C LEU A 49 0.37 -1.52 17.12
N SER A 50 1.07 -1.01 18.13
CA SER A 50 1.29 0.42 18.30
C SER A 50 1.96 0.96 17.03
N CYS A 51 1.28 1.88 16.36
CA CYS A 51 1.93 2.67 15.33
C CYS A 51 2.69 3.83 15.96
N LYS A 52 3.80 4.18 15.34
CA LYS A 52 4.64 5.29 15.79
C LYS A 52 4.26 6.55 15.02
N LEU A 53 4.36 7.68 15.70
CA LEU A 53 4.43 9.00 15.09
C LEU A 53 5.73 9.12 14.27
N THR A 54 5.79 10.09 13.39
CA THR A 54 6.98 10.40 12.58
C THR A 54 8.21 10.75 13.41
N ASN A 55 8.02 11.24 14.64
CA ASN A 55 9.09 11.48 15.61
C ASN A 55 9.51 10.22 16.40
N GLY A 56 9.00 9.04 16.05
CA GLY A 56 9.31 7.76 16.69
C GLY A 56 8.57 7.47 18.00
N LYS A 57 7.82 8.44 18.55
CA LYS A 57 7.00 8.22 19.75
C LYS A 57 5.78 7.36 19.43
N ASP A 58 5.24 6.68 20.44
CA ASP A 58 3.97 5.97 20.28
C ASP A 58 2.82 6.92 19.97
N ARG A 59 2.00 6.55 18.99
CA ARG A 59 0.74 7.23 18.73
C ARG A 59 -0.19 6.96 19.92
N PRO A 60 -0.93 7.96 20.44
CA PRO A 60 -1.85 7.78 21.57
C PRO A 60 -2.95 6.74 21.35
N TYR A 61 -3.29 6.49 20.08
CA TYR A 61 -4.29 5.49 19.67
C TYR A 61 -3.70 4.61 18.58
N ALA A 62 -4.03 3.32 18.59
CA ALA A 62 -3.53 2.38 17.62
C ALA A 62 -4.10 2.66 16.21
N CYS A 63 -3.25 2.53 15.19
CA CYS A 63 -3.65 2.71 13.80
C CYS A 63 -4.58 1.59 13.37
N GLU A 64 -5.76 1.96 12.88
CA GLU A 64 -6.78 0.99 12.49
C GLU A 64 -6.38 0.17 11.26
N PHE A 65 -5.58 0.74 10.37
CA PHE A 65 -5.22 0.13 9.08
C PHE A 65 -3.70 0.18 8.83
N SER A 66 -3.24 -0.72 7.96
CA SER A 66 -2.02 -0.51 7.18
C SER A 66 -2.41 -0.18 5.74
N PHE A 67 -1.72 0.79 5.15
CA PHE A 67 -1.70 0.94 3.70
C PHE A 67 -0.77 -0.14 3.18
N ASP A 68 -1.20 -1.00 2.26
CA ASP A 68 -0.35 -2.11 1.78
C ASP A 68 0.34 -1.74 0.46
N LYS A 69 -0.42 -1.13 -0.46
CA LYS A 69 0.08 -0.61 -1.75
C LYS A 69 -0.93 0.30 -2.42
N LEU A 70 -0.44 1.10 -3.36
CA LEU A 70 -1.22 1.75 -4.41
C LEU A 70 -0.84 1.16 -5.76
N GLU A 71 -1.82 0.99 -6.64
CA GLU A 71 -1.62 0.57 -8.01
C GLU A 71 -2.23 1.58 -8.97
N PHE A 72 -1.44 2.01 -9.94
CA PHE A 72 -1.86 2.92 -11.00
C PHE A 72 -2.24 2.13 -12.24
N TYR A 73 -3.38 2.46 -12.82
CA TYR A 73 -3.95 1.78 -13.96
C TYR A 73 -4.09 2.72 -15.15
N GLY A 74 -3.81 2.20 -16.34
CA GLY A 74 -4.02 2.87 -17.61
C GLY A 74 -5.48 2.87 -18.03
N ASN A 75 -5.79 3.69 -19.03
CA ASN A 75 -7.10 3.74 -19.69
C ASN A 75 -7.53 2.41 -20.32
N ASP A 76 -6.58 1.52 -20.61
CA ASP A 76 -6.79 0.16 -21.11
C ASP A 76 -6.88 -0.90 -19.99
N GLY A 77 -6.83 -0.49 -18.72
CA GLY A 77 -6.83 -1.39 -17.57
C GLY A 77 -5.47 -2.04 -17.27
N SER A 78 -4.40 -1.68 -17.99
CA SER A 78 -3.05 -2.17 -17.69
C SER A 78 -2.50 -1.58 -16.38
N LEU A 79 -1.74 -2.38 -15.64
CA LEU A 79 -1.01 -1.89 -14.46
C LEU A 79 0.21 -1.09 -14.91
N LEU A 80 0.26 0.20 -14.57
CA LEU A 80 1.34 1.12 -14.92
C LEU A 80 2.44 1.14 -13.85
N GLY A 81 2.07 1.01 -12.59
CA GLY A 81 3.02 1.07 -11.49
C GLY A 81 2.41 0.72 -10.14
N THR A 82 3.26 0.28 -9.22
CA THR A 82 2.88 -0.05 -7.85
C THR A 82 3.74 0.73 -6.87
N VAL A 83 3.10 1.43 -5.94
CA VAL A 83 3.74 2.15 -4.84
C VAL A 83 3.53 1.35 -3.57
N LYS A 84 4.59 1.18 -2.77
CA LYS A 84 4.53 0.53 -1.47
C LYS A 84 4.87 1.55 -0.37
N PRO A 85 4.30 1.42 0.83
CA PRO A 85 4.64 2.25 1.97
C PRO A 85 6.12 2.08 2.36
N LEU A 86 6.69 3.16 2.86
CA LEU A 86 8.07 3.20 3.32
C LEU A 86 8.14 2.76 4.77
N LEU A 87 8.69 1.57 5.03
CA LEU A 87 8.75 1.01 6.39
C LEU A 87 9.80 1.70 7.27
N ASN A 88 10.80 2.38 6.70
CA ASN A 88 11.98 2.90 7.41
C ASN A 88 12.42 4.32 6.99
N GLY A 89 11.48 5.19 6.58
CA GLY A 89 11.81 6.61 6.29
C GLY A 89 12.71 6.86 5.08
N GLY A 90 12.80 5.91 4.15
CA GLY A 90 13.47 6.11 2.85
C GLY A 90 12.68 7.07 1.96
N GLN A 91 13.26 7.49 0.84
CA GLN A 91 12.49 8.21 -0.19
C GLN A 91 11.66 7.23 -1.01
N PRO A 92 10.42 7.59 -1.41
CA PRO A 92 9.63 6.73 -2.27
C PRO A 92 10.24 6.72 -3.67
N ASN A 93 10.17 5.57 -4.33
CA ASN A 93 10.63 5.43 -5.70
C ASN A 93 9.71 6.21 -6.66
N PHE A 94 10.29 6.70 -7.75
CA PHE A 94 9.51 7.29 -8.83
C PHE A 94 8.58 6.25 -9.45
N THR A 95 7.32 6.64 -9.63
CA THR A 95 6.31 5.83 -10.34
C THR A 95 6.14 6.42 -11.73
N GLN A 96 6.61 5.70 -12.73
CA GLN A 96 6.49 6.13 -14.12
C GLN A 96 5.04 5.95 -14.59
N LEU A 97 4.42 7.02 -15.02
CA LEU A 97 3.04 7.05 -15.49
C LEU A 97 3.03 7.54 -16.95
N PRO A 98 2.84 6.64 -17.93
CA PRO A 98 2.85 7.04 -19.34
C PRO A 98 1.68 7.99 -19.65
N PHE A 99 1.96 9.08 -20.35
CA PHE A 99 1.00 10.10 -20.75
C PHE A 99 -0.16 9.52 -21.56
N LEU A 100 0.16 8.72 -22.59
CA LEU A 100 -0.84 8.11 -23.49
C LEU A 100 -1.72 7.05 -22.81
N LYS A 101 -1.35 6.60 -21.62
CA LYS A 101 -2.13 5.65 -20.80
C LYS A 101 -3.00 6.36 -19.77
N ALA A 102 -2.95 7.68 -19.67
CA ALA A 102 -3.80 8.41 -18.74
C ALA A 102 -5.29 8.19 -19.07
N LYS A 103 -6.12 8.13 -18.03
CA LYS A 103 -7.58 8.08 -18.17
C LYS A 103 -8.10 9.36 -18.85
N LYS A 104 -7.52 10.51 -18.49
CA LYS A 104 -7.74 11.81 -19.11
C LYS A 104 -6.42 12.56 -19.14
N SER A 105 -6.16 13.29 -20.22
CA SER A 105 -4.98 14.15 -20.35
C SER A 105 -5.35 15.42 -21.11
N ALA A 106 -4.64 16.51 -20.81
CA ALA A 106 -4.58 17.66 -21.68
C ALA A 106 -4.01 17.28 -23.06
N PRO A 107 -4.16 18.12 -24.10
CA PRO A 107 -3.45 17.95 -25.35
C PRO A 107 -1.94 17.89 -25.14
N ALA A 108 -1.25 17.07 -25.92
CA ALA A 108 0.21 16.93 -25.84
C ALA A 108 0.91 18.30 -25.99
N GLY A 109 1.92 18.54 -25.15
CA GLY A 109 2.68 19.80 -25.16
C GLY A 109 1.97 21.01 -24.54
N GLN A 110 0.75 20.84 -24.03
CA GLN A 110 0.06 21.88 -23.28
C GLN A 110 0.06 21.54 -21.80
N THR A 111 0.14 22.58 -20.97
CA THR A 111 -0.07 22.44 -19.53
C THR A 111 -1.55 22.14 -19.26
N GLY A 112 -1.83 21.12 -18.46
CA GLY A 112 -3.20 20.85 -18.03
C GLY A 112 -3.32 19.60 -17.18
N GLN A 113 -4.57 19.20 -16.92
CA GLN A 113 -4.86 18.10 -16.02
C GLN A 113 -4.58 16.74 -16.68
N ILE A 114 -3.89 15.87 -15.95
CA ILE A 114 -3.69 14.46 -16.28
C ILE A 114 -4.23 13.60 -15.14
N THR A 115 -5.03 12.58 -15.46
CA THR A 115 -5.77 11.77 -14.51
C THR A 115 -5.50 10.28 -14.73
N TYR A 116 -5.27 9.55 -13.64
CA TYR A 116 -5.08 8.10 -13.64
C TYR A 116 -6.07 7.43 -12.69
N THR A 117 -6.48 6.21 -13.03
CA THR A 117 -7.24 5.37 -12.09
C THR A 117 -6.27 4.67 -11.14
N VAL A 118 -6.64 4.65 -9.87
CA VAL A 118 -5.81 4.16 -8.78
C VAL A 118 -6.60 3.17 -7.95
N LYS A 119 -5.96 2.06 -7.57
CA LYS A 119 -6.46 1.14 -6.55
C LYS A 119 -5.59 1.23 -5.30
N ALA A 120 -6.21 1.51 -4.17
CA ALA A 120 -5.57 1.53 -2.86
C ALA A 120 -5.95 0.27 -2.08
N TYR A 121 -4.94 -0.41 -1.56
CA TYR A 121 -5.07 -1.65 -0.80
C TYR A 121 -4.78 -1.37 0.67
N PHE A 122 -5.73 -1.74 1.52
CA PHE A 122 -5.62 -1.58 2.95
C PHE A 122 -5.86 -2.91 3.65
N THR A 123 -5.16 -3.14 4.75
CA THR A 123 -5.45 -4.23 5.67
C THR A 123 -5.82 -3.65 7.03
N ARG A 124 -6.94 -4.07 7.61
CA ARG A 124 -7.29 -3.69 8.99
C ARG A 124 -6.34 -4.36 9.97
N ARG A 125 -5.72 -3.57 10.85
CA ARG A 125 -4.78 -4.05 11.88
C ARG A 125 -5.37 -3.99 13.28
N ASN A 126 -6.18 -2.98 13.54
CA ASN A 126 -6.79 -2.78 14.85
C ASN A 126 -8.29 -2.48 14.71
N LYS A 127 -9.02 -2.67 15.80
CA LYS A 127 -10.40 -2.17 15.88
C LYS A 127 -10.38 -0.64 15.99
N PRO A 128 -11.47 0.03 15.56
CA PRO A 128 -11.58 1.47 15.74
C PRO A 128 -11.42 1.88 17.19
N SER A 129 -10.54 2.85 17.44
CA SER A 129 -10.35 3.42 18.78
C SER A 129 -11.57 4.23 19.20
N PHE A 130 -12.30 4.77 18.23
CA PHE A 130 -13.55 5.50 18.40
C PHE A 130 -14.60 4.97 17.43
N PRO A 131 -15.89 4.98 17.81
CA PRO A 131 -16.97 4.64 16.89
C PRO A 131 -16.94 5.56 15.67
N VAL A 132 -16.90 4.95 14.48
CA VAL A 132 -16.99 5.63 13.19
C VAL A 132 -18.40 6.16 13.02
N ASN A 133 -18.58 7.42 12.59
CA ASN A 133 -19.91 8.01 12.44
C ASN A 133 -20.28 8.13 10.95
N LYS A 134 -19.51 8.92 10.19
CA LYS A 134 -19.75 9.17 8.76
C LYS A 134 -19.01 8.22 7.83
N GLY A 135 -18.14 7.36 8.35
CA GLY A 135 -17.27 6.48 7.56
C GLY A 135 -15.85 7.03 7.44
N TYR A 136 -15.02 6.32 6.69
CA TYR A 136 -13.63 6.69 6.44
C TYR A 136 -13.50 7.63 5.25
N GLN A 137 -12.38 8.35 5.20
CA GLN A 137 -12.06 9.25 4.09
C GLN A 137 -10.66 8.96 3.56
N ILE A 138 -10.51 9.01 2.22
CA ILE A 138 -9.19 9.12 1.60
C ILE A 138 -8.96 10.60 1.31
N ARG A 139 -7.86 11.12 1.83
CA ARG A 139 -7.45 12.51 1.62
C ARG A 139 -6.09 12.55 0.97
N SER A 140 -5.80 13.65 0.29
CA SER A 140 -4.54 13.87 -0.41
C SER A 140 -3.96 15.23 -0.07
N CYS A 141 -2.63 15.32 -0.09
CA CYS A 141 -1.93 16.59 0.01
C CYS A 141 -0.91 16.74 -1.12
N LYS A 142 -0.67 17.99 -1.54
CA LYS A 142 0.25 18.33 -2.64
C LYS A 142 1.71 18.38 -2.25
N VAL A 143 2.02 18.26 -0.95
CA VAL A 143 3.38 18.26 -0.42
C VAL A 143 3.63 16.98 0.36
N THR A 144 4.90 16.62 0.50
CA THR A 144 5.34 15.57 1.42
C THR A 144 5.39 16.12 2.85
N SER A 145 5.12 15.29 3.86
CA SER A 145 5.03 15.69 5.27
C SER A 145 4.03 16.81 5.53
N CYS A 146 2.86 16.71 4.90
CA CYS A 146 1.81 17.74 4.95
C CYS A 146 1.42 18.12 6.39
N LEU A 147 1.36 19.41 6.66
CA LEU A 147 0.89 19.98 7.93
C LEU A 147 -0.61 20.28 7.86
N PRO A 148 -1.29 20.46 9.02
CA PRO A 148 -2.70 20.82 9.04
C PRO A 148 -3.06 22.14 8.35
N SER A 149 -2.07 23.03 8.15
CA SER A 149 -2.22 24.31 7.45
C SER A 149 -2.14 24.20 5.93
N ASP A 150 -1.63 23.09 5.40
CA ASP A 150 -1.47 22.89 3.98
C ASP A 150 -2.80 22.60 3.29
N GLU A 151 -2.82 22.71 1.96
CA GLU A 151 -4.01 22.40 1.16
C GLU A 151 -4.25 20.88 1.12
N ILE A 152 -5.36 20.45 1.73
CA ILE A 152 -5.77 19.05 1.78
C ILE A 152 -7.05 18.87 0.98
N SER A 153 -7.07 17.90 0.07
CA SER A 153 -8.26 17.56 -0.72
C SER A 153 -8.83 16.22 -0.27
N THR A 154 -10.15 16.08 -0.27
CA THR A 154 -10.82 14.78 -0.07
C THR A 154 -10.97 14.09 -1.41
N VAL A 155 -10.40 12.89 -1.53
CA VAL A 155 -10.44 12.05 -2.74
C VAL A 155 -11.66 11.14 -2.70
N LEU A 156 -11.92 10.54 -1.55
CA LEU A 156 -13.11 9.71 -1.28
C LEU A 156 -13.61 9.99 0.13
N SER A 157 -14.93 9.91 0.33
CA SER A 157 -15.57 10.10 1.64
C SER A 157 -16.64 9.03 1.88
N ALA A 158 -17.07 8.92 3.14
CA ALA A 158 -18.09 7.97 3.59
C ALA A 158 -17.80 6.51 3.21
N ILE A 159 -16.52 6.14 3.25
CA ILE A 159 -16.07 4.81 2.85
C ILE A 159 -16.40 3.82 3.97
N ALA A 160 -17.08 2.74 3.60
CA ALA A 160 -17.22 1.59 4.47
C ALA A 160 -15.95 0.72 4.38
N MET A 161 -15.28 0.55 5.51
CA MET A 161 -14.11 -0.33 5.62
C MET A 161 -14.50 -1.63 6.32
N PRO A 162 -13.81 -2.75 6.02
CA PRO A 162 -14.12 -4.04 6.62
C PRO A 162 -13.93 -4.01 8.14
N VAL A 163 -14.72 -4.84 8.82
CA VAL A 163 -14.78 -4.82 10.30
C VAL A 163 -13.71 -5.72 10.92
N GLY A 164 -13.41 -6.86 10.30
CA GLY A 164 -12.51 -7.89 10.83
C GLY A 164 -11.04 -7.47 10.81
N ILE A 165 -10.29 -7.94 11.80
CA ILE A 165 -8.84 -7.76 11.82
C ILE A 165 -8.23 -8.65 10.73
N ASN A 166 -7.28 -8.10 9.98
CA ASN A 166 -6.66 -8.64 8.78
C ASN A 166 -7.56 -8.74 7.54
N ASP A 167 -8.80 -8.25 7.62
CA ASP A 167 -9.62 -8.09 6.42
C ASP A 167 -9.02 -7.01 5.52
N GLN A 168 -9.14 -7.21 4.21
CA GLN A 168 -8.62 -6.32 3.19
C GLN A 168 -9.72 -5.46 2.58
N ALA A 169 -9.38 -4.21 2.26
CA ALA A 169 -10.19 -3.30 1.48
C ALA A 169 -9.44 -2.88 0.22
N ILE A 170 -10.15 -2.84 -0.90
CA ILE A 170 -9.63 -2.31 -2.16
C ILE A 170 -10.53 -1.14 -2.55
N LEU A 171 -9.96 0.07 -2.57
CA LEU A 171 -10.67 1.28 -2.96
C LEU A 171 -10.18 1.73 -4.32
N THR A 172 -11.11 2.00 -5.24
CA THR A 172 -10.78 2.51 -6.59
C THR A 172 -11.22 3.96 -6.70
N PHE A 173 -10.33 4.83 -7.17
CA PHE A 173 -10.60 6.25 -7.38
C PHE A 173 -9.67 6.83 -8.45
N ASP A 174 -9.91 8.08 -8.83
CA ASP A 174 -9.06 8.80 -9.77
C ASP A 174 -8.17 9.80 -9.03
N LEU A 175 -6.89 9.87 -9.40
CA LEU A 175 -5.99 10.93 -8.98
C LEU A 175 -5.60 11.78 -10.17
N SER A 176 -5.45 13.09 -9.94
CA SER A 176 -5.12 14.05 -10.98
C SER A 176 -3.95 14.94 -10.60
N TRP A 177 -3.14 15.28 -11.58
CA TRP A 177 -2.07 16.25 -11.50
C TRP A 177 -2.25 17.31 -12.60
N ILE A 178 -1.81 18.53 -12.33
CA ILE A 178 -1.51 19.51 -13.37
C ILE A 178 -0.10 19.23 -13.85
N TYR A 179 0.02 18.89 -15.12
CA TYR A 179 1.26 18.53 -15.79
C TYR A 179 1.55 19.51 -16.92
N GLY A 180 2.81 19.93 -17.07
CA GLY A 180 3.27 20.74 -18.20
C GLY A 180 4.70 20.39 -18.57
N LYS A 181 4.91 19.70 -19.69
CA LYS A 181 6.24 19.21 -20.13
C LYS A 181 7.26 20.33 -20.30
N LYS A 182 6.84 21.42 -20.97
CA LYS A 182 7.71 22.56 -21.31
C LYS A 182 8.35 23.20 -20.08
N ASP A 183 7.57 23.32 -19.00
CA ASP A 183 7.97 24.02 -17.78
C ASP A 183 8.44 23.05 -16.69
N GLY A 184 8.49 21.74 -16.98
CA GLY A 184 8.76 20.69 -15.99
C GLY A 184 7.72 20.63 -14.86
N LEU A 185 6.52 21.17 -15.10
CA LEU A 185 5.50 21.35 -14.08
C LEU A 185 4.82 20.01 -13.75
N MET A 186 4.77 19.68 -12.46
CA MET A 186 3.98 18.57 -11.94
C MET A 186 3.41 18.96 -10.58
N LEU A 187 2.13 19.33 -10.53
CA LEU A 187 1.43 19.75 -9.31
C LEU A 187 0.25 18.82 -9.03
N GLY A 188 0.22 18.18 -7.88
CA GLY A 188 -0.89 17.33 -7.48
C GLY A 188 -0.53 16.49 -6.27
N PRO A 189 -1.29 15.43 -5.99
CA PRO A 189 -1.09 14.59 -4.81
C PRO A 189 0.33 14.01 -4.71
N HIS A 190 0.96 14.20 -3.57
CA HIS A 190 2.23 13.60 -3.16
C HIS A 190 2.10 12.71 -1.92
N GLU A 191 1.08 12.93 -1.10
CA GLU A 191 0.73 12.06 0.02
C GLU A 191 -0.76 11.70 -0.05
N LEU A 192 -1.08 10.45 0.30
CA LEU A 192 -2.44 10.00 0.58
C LEU A 192 -2.56 9.50 2.00
N TYR A 193 -3.74 9.71 2.58
CA TYR A 193 -4.07 9.29 3.94
C TYR A 193 -5.43 8.60 3.94
N ILE A 194 -5.59 7.63 4.84
CA ILE A 194 -6.90 7.19 5.29
C ILE A 194 -7.16 7.74 6.69
N GLU A 195 -8.31 8.39 6.86
CA GLU A 195 -8.72 9.01 8.12
C GLU A 195 -10.05 8.43 8.59
N ASN A 196 -10.17 8.23 9.91
CA ASN A 196 -11.44 8.05 10.60
C ASN A 196 -12.01 9.43 10.93
N ASP A 197 -13.29 9.65 10.60
CA ASP A 197 -13.97 10.94 10.75
C ASP A 197 -14.04 11.44 12.21
N VAL A 198 -13.95 10.52 13.18
CA VAL A 198 -13.95 10.84 14.61
C VAL A 198 -12.53 10.88 15.17
N THR A 199 -11.69 9.87 14.89
CA THR A 199 -10.35 9.75 15.49
C THR A 199 -9.49 10.98 15.22
N THR A 200 -9.57 11.54 14.01
CA THR A 200 -8.84 12.76 13.65
C THR A 200 -9.12 13.92 14.62
N THR A 201 -10.38 14.13 15.01
CA THR A 201 -10.77 15.19 15.95
C THR A 201 -10.28 14.97 17.39
N LYS A 202 -9.92 13.72 17.75
CA LYS A 202 -9.43 13.34 19.08
C LYS A 202 -7.91 13.48 19.23
N PHE A 203 -7.18 13.68 18.14
CA PHE A 203 -5.78 14.07 18.19
C PHE A 203 -5.66 15.55 18.54
N ALA A 204 -4.82 15.88 19.52
CA ALA A 204 -4.47 17.27 19.80
C ALA A 204 -3.89 17.92 18.53
N LEU A 205 -4.49 19.04 18.12
CA LEU A 205 -4.02 19.82 16.98
C LEU A 205 -2.75 20.56 17.37
N SER A 206 -1.60 19.98 17.04
CA SER A 206 -0.35 20.73 16.95
C SER A 206 -0.18 21.14 15.49
N ALA A 207 -0.06 22.44 15.22
CA ALA A 207 0.22 22.94 13.87
C ALA A 207 1.54 22.41 13.30
N GLN A 208 2.43 21.90 14.16
CA GLN A 208 3.74 21.38 13.78
C GLN A 208 3.74 19.86 13.53
N ASN A 209 2.66 19.15 13.86
CA ASN A 209 2.61 17.70 13.65
C ASN A 209 2.07 17.40 12.25
N PRO A 210 2.79 16.62 11.43
CA PRO A 210 2.30 16.20 10.12
C PRO A 210 0.96 15.46 10.21
N LEU A 211 0.11 15.61 9.19
CA LEU A 211 -1.18 14.92 9.10
C LEU A 211 -1.05 13.40 9.16
N ARG A 212 0.03 12.85 8.60
CA ARG A 212 0.33 11.41 8.65
C ARG A 212 0.45 10.84 10.07
N ASP A 213 0.75 11.66 11.08
CA ASP A 213 0.76 11.24 12.49
C ASP A 213 -0.66 11.01 13.05
N ARG A 214 -1.66 11.63 12.42
CA ARG A 214 -3.07 11.59 12.81
C ARG A 214 -3.89 10.65 11.94
N ALA A 215 -3.40 10.35 10.74
CA ALA A 215 -4.02 9.39 9.83
C ALA A 215 -3.99 7.96 10.40
N GLU A 216 -4.91 7.12 9.96
CA GLU A 216 -4.89 5.68 10.28
C GLU A 216 -3.84 4.94 9.47
N ALA A 217 -3.57 5.38 8.24
CA ALA A 217 -2.42 4.96 7.45
C ALA A 217 -2.14 6.02 6.38
N TRP A 218 -0.93 6.00 5.84
CA TRP A 218 -0.51 6.94 4.80
C TRP A 218 0.49 6.30 3.84
N ILE A 219 0.67 6.94 2.68
CA ILE A 219 1.64 6.53 1.68
C ILE A 219 2.10 7.75 0.87
N ASP A 220 3.40 7.84 0.61
CA ASP A 220 3.97 8.84 -0.29
C ASP A 220 3.91 8.38 -1.74
N ILE A 221 3.73 9.33 -2.65
CA ILE A 221 3.69 9.10 -4.10
C ILE A 221 4.65 10.07 -4.76
N ARG A 222 5.48 9.55 -5.68
CA ARG A 222 6.34 10.36 -6.55
C ARG A 222 6.07 10.00 -8.01
N PRO A 223 4.98 10.52 -8.60
CA PRO A 223 4.66 10.24 -9.98
C PRO A 223 5.63 10.99 -10.91
N VAL A 224 5.98 10.34 -12.03
CA VAL A 224 6.71 10.97 -13.14
C VAL A 224 5.94 10.66 -14.41
N ILE A 225 5.47 11.70 -15.09
CA ILE A 225 4.78 11.53 -16.38
C ILE A 225 5.81 11.29 -17.47
N THR A 226 5.65 10.21 -18.23
CA THR A 226 6.58 9.81 -19.30
C THR A 226 5.90 9.77 -20.66
N GLY A 227 6.67 9.93 -21.74
CA GLY A 227 6.18 9.69 -23.10
C GLY A 227 5.14 10.70 -23.62
N ASP A 228 5.10 11.93 -23.09
CA ASP A 228 4.38 13.02 -23.78
C ASP A 228 5.08 13.27 -25.13
N PRO A 229 4.36 13.15 -26.27
CA PRO A 229 4.95 13.25 -27.61
C PRO A 229 5.33 14.67 -28.04
N SER A 230 5.06 15.69 -27.22
CA SER A 230 5.52 17.05 -27.50
C SER A 230 7.05 17.15 -27.56
N PRO A 231 7.61 18.10 -28.35
CA PRO A 231 9.05 18.27 -28.42
C PRO A 231 9.65 18.48 -27.02
N THR A 232 10.73 17.77 -26.70
CA THR A 232 11.64 18.19 -25.62
C THR A 232 12.34 19.44 -26.14
N ASN A 233 12.03 20.61 -25.60
CA ASN A 233 12.85 21.80 -25.87
C ASN A 233 14.27 21.57 -25.35
#